data_AF-A0A7J8F9E7-F1
#
_entry.id   AF-A0A7J8F9E7-F1
#
_cell.length_a   1.000
_cell.length_b   1.000
_cell.length_c   1.000
_cell.angle_alpha   90.00
_cell.angle_beta   90.00
_cell.angle_gamma   90.00
#
_symmetry.space_group_name_H-M   'P 1'
#
loop_
_entity.id
_entity.type
_entity.pdbx_description
1 polymer ?
#
loop_
_entity_poly.entity_id
_entity_poly.type
_entity_poly.pdbx_seq_one_letter_code
_entity_poly.pdbx_strand_id
1 'polypeptide(L)'
;MSAVVSCINFVKSRGLNSHQFEELLKDLESEYGDLVYHREVQWLSFGNMFMRFYELRNEVKQFMEMKGKPVRELSDSKWLCDLVFMVDITKYLSELNIKLQGPNQLLSFLLSNVKSFEGKLRLWKVQLERNDMVHFLILEMPSTDT
;
A
#
# COMPACT_ATOMS: atom_id res chain seq x y z
N MET A 1 -6.62 6.15 3.61
CA MET A 1 -6.07 6.72 2.35
C MET A 1 -5.60 8.17 2.47
N SER A 2 -6.42 9.11 2.94
CA SER A 2 -6.04 10.54 3.01
C SER A 2 -4.72 10.76 3.77
N ALA A 3 -4.54 10.13 4.93
CA ALA A 3 -3.31 10.24 5.71
C ALA A 3 -2.07 9.75 4.94
N VAL A 4 -2.13 8.60 4.27
CA VAL A 4 -1.04 8.06 3.42
C VAL A 4 -0.65 9.07 2.34
N VAL A 5 -1.64 9.52 1.56
CA VAL A 5 -1.42 10.47 0.46
C VAL A 5 -0.88 11.80 0.98
N SER A 6 -1.40 12.30 2.11
CA SER A 6 -0.92 13.52 2.75
C SER A 6 0.53 13.40 3.21
N CYS A 7 0.93 12.27 3.80
CA CYS A 7 2.32 12.02 4.21
C CYS A 7 3.25 11.97 3.00
N ILE A 8 2.88 11.17 1.98
CA ILE A 8 3.67 11.04 0.74
C ILE A 8 3.83 12.41 0.07
N ASN A 9 2.74 13.15 -0.09
CA ASN A 9 2.79 14.48 -0.68
C ASN A 9 3.62 15.44 0.17
N PHE A 10 3.57 15.37 1.50
CA PHE A 10 4.39 16.23 2.34
C PHE A 10 5.88 15.94 2.21
N VAL A 11 6.26 14.66 2.23
CA VAL A 11 7.65 14.23 2.01
C VAL A 11 8.12 14.67 0.62
N LYS A 12 7.29 14.49 -0.40
CA LYS A 12 7.68 14.66 -1.81
C LYS A 12 7.49 16.06 -2.41
N SER A 13 6.65 16.89 -1.80
CA SER A 13 6.30 18.23 -2.34
C SER A 13 7.45 19.24 -2.30
N ARG A 14 8.50 18.99 -1.52
CA ARG A 14 9.65 19.88 -1.39
C ARG A 14 10.94 19.08 -1.54
N GLY A 15 11.84 19.51 -2.43
CA GLY A 15 13.12 18.82 -2.66
C GLY A 15 13.95 18.65 -1.37
N LEU A 16 13.88 19.62 -0.46
CA LEU A 16 14.52 19.52 0.86
C LEU A 16 13.90 18.42 1.74
N ASN A 17 12.57 18.27 1.73
CA ASN A 17 11.92 17.23 2.52
C ASN A 17 12.25 15.84 1.98
N SER A 18 12.25 15.66 0.66
CA SER A 18 12.68 14.41 0.02
C SER A 18 14.12 14.08 0.41
N HIS A 19 15.05 15.03 0.27
CA HIS A 19 16.45 14.81 0.62
C HIS A 19 16.65 14.45 2.10
N GLN A 20 16.01 15.19 3.01
CA GLN A 20 16.11 14.91 4.45
C GLN A 20 15.47 13.58 4.84
N PHE A 21 14.44 13.15 4.11
CA PHE A 21 13.86 11.82 4.29
C PHE A 21 14.80 10.73 3.76
N GLU A 22 15.44 10.92 2.60
CA GLU A 22 16.46 10.00 2.08
C GLU A 22 17.67 9.88 3.02
N GLU A 23 18.12 10.99 3.63
CA GLU A 23 19.17 10.97 4.67
C GLU A 23 18.72 10.16 5.89
N LEU A 24 17.49 10.39 6.38
CA LEU A 24 16.94 9.62 7.49
C LEU A 24 16.90 8.12 7.17
N LEU A 25 16.48 7.74 5.95
CA LEU A 25 16.44 6.33 5.54
C LEU A 25 17.84 5.69 5.49
N LYS A 26 18.87 6.46 5.10
CA LYS A 26 20.27 6.00 5.13
C LYS A 26 20.77 5.82 6.56
N ASP A 27 20.45 6.76 7.45
CA ASP A 27 20.85 6.71 8.86
C ASP A 27 20.20 5.53 9.60
N LEU A 28 18.99 5.15 9.18
CA LEU A 28 18.26 4.00 9.73
C LEU A 28 18.55 2.68 9.02
N GLU A 29 19.49 2.66 8.07
CA GLU A 29 19.83 1.48 7.24
C GLU A 29 18.59 0.83 6.60
N SER A 30 17.60 1.65 6.21
CA SER A 30 16.34 1.15 5.64
C SER A 30 16.57 0.44 4.31
N GLU A 31 15.82 -0.64 4.06
CA GLU A 31 15.91 -1.42 2.81
C GLU A 31 15.57 -0.56 1.57
N TYR A 32 14.75 0.47 1.75
CA TYR A 32 14.35 1.39 0.69
C TYR A 32 15.03 2.75 0.86
N GLY A 33 15.51 3.31 -0.25
CA GLY A 33 16.14 4.63 -0.25
C GLY A 33 15.19 5.83 -0.33
N ASP A 34 13.87 5.64 -0.49
CA ASP A 34 12.88 6.73 -0.63
C ASP A 34 11.43 6.19 -0.57
N LEU A 35 10.39 7.03 -0.54
CA LEU A 35 9.00 6.65 -0.86
C LEU A 35 8.74 6.67 -2.37
N VAL A 36 7.76 5.91 -2.87
CA VAL A 36 7.32 6.01 -4.27
C VAL A 36 6.34 7.19 -4.43
N TYR A 37 6.67 8.14 -5.31
CA TYR A 37 5.80 9.27 -5.65
C TYR A 37 4.65 8.83 -6.57
N HIS A 38 3.48 9.45 -6.40
CA HIS A 38 2.35 9.29 -7.30
C HIS A 38 2.64 9.96 -8.66
N ARG A 39 2.77 9.17 -9.73
CA ARG A 39 2.53 9.67 -11.10
C ARG A 39 1.26 9.01 -11.64
N GLU A 40 0.48 9.80 -12.36
CA GLU A 40 -0.90 9.59 -12.80
C GLU A 40 -1.18 8.37 -13.72
N VAL A 41 -0.29 7.38 -13.77
CA VAL A 41 -0.57 6.09 -14.43
C VAL A 41 -1.00 5.09 -13.34
N GLN A 42 -2.30 4.82 -13.29
CA GLN A 42 -3.12 5.19 -12.11
C GLN A 42 -3.59 4.04 -11.18
N TRP A 43 -3.10 2.81 -11.32
CA TRP A 43 -3.48 1.70 -10.40
C TRP A 43 -2.32 0.77 -10.03
N LEU A 44 -1.39 0.52 -10.96
CA LEU A 44 -0.17 -0.26 -10.69
C LEU A 44 0.75 0.45 -9.69
N SER A 45 0.84 1.78 -9.79
CA SER A 45 1.58 2.62 -8.84
C SER A 45 0.95 2.61 -7.45
N PHE A 46 -0.36 2.39 -7.35
CA PHE A 46 -1.09 2.39 -6.08
C PHE A 46 -0.74 1.21 -5.19
N GLY A 47 -0.66 -0.01 -5.75
CA GLY A 47 -0.24 -1.19 -4.98
C GLY A 47 1.18 -1.04 -4.44
N ASN A 48 2.11 -0.62 -5.30
CA ASN A 48 3.50 -0.38 -4.90
C ASN A 48 3.64 0.78 -3.90
N MET A 49 2.82 1.82 -4.03
CA MET A 49 2.80 2.94 -3.10
C MET A 49 2.35 2.51 -1.71
N PHE A 50 1.24 1.78 -1.58
CA PHE A 50 0.76 1.33 -0.28
C PHE A 50 1.72 0.36 0.37
N MET A 51 2.27 -0.60 -0.39
CA MET A 51 3.27 -1.54 0.14
C MET A 51 4.46 -0.80 0.73
N ARG A 52 5.07 0.09 -0.06
CA ARG A 52 6.26 0.82 0.37
C ARG A 52 5.99 1.82 1.50
N PHE A 53 4.80 2.41 1.53
CA PHE A 53 4.38 3.23 2.66
C PHE A 53 4.20 2.40 3.93
N TYR A 54 3.63 1.19 3.81
CA TYR A 54 3.48 0.28 4.94
C TYR A 54 4.82 -0.20 5.48
N GLU A 55 5.78 -0.52 4.60
CA GLU A 55 7.14 -0.91 4.98
C GLU A 55 7.87 0.23 5.69
N LEU A 56 7.79 1.46 5.14
CA LEU A 56 8.44 2.66 5.69
C LEU A 56 7.62 3.40 6.76
N ARG A 57 6.55 2.79 7.30
CA ARG A 57 5.57 3.49 8.16
C ARG A 57 6.22 4.09 9.41
N ASN A 58 7.24 3.43 9.96
CA ASN A 58 7.93 3.84 11.17
C ASN A 58 8.85 5.04 10.88
N GLU A 59 9.58 5.01 9.77
CA GLU A 59 10.44 6.10 9.31
C GLU A 59 9.61 7.32 8.89
N VAL A 60 8.46 7.11 8.23
CA VAL A 60 7.51 8.18 7.93
C VAL A 60 6.97 8.80 9.21
N LYS A 61 6.60 8.00 10.21
CA LYS A 61 6.14 8.50 11.51
C LYS A 61 7.20 9.38 12.16
N GLN A 62 8.44 8.88 12.28
CA GLN A 62 9.56 9.62 12.85
C GLN A 62 9.83 10.92 12.09
N PHE A 63 9.89 10.88 10.75
CA PHE A 63 10.11 12.06 9.94
C PHE A 63 9.02 13.12 10.14
N MET A 64 7.76 12.70 10.17
CA MET A 64 6.63 13.61 10.37
C MET A 64 6.65 14.24 11.77
N GLU A 65 7.06 13.50 12.80
CA GLU A 65 7.29 14.02 14.15
C GLU A 65 8.44 15.05 14.19
N MET A 66 9.58 14.77 13.56
CA MET A 66 10.71 15.72 13.42
C MET A 66 10.29 17.03 12.73
N LYS A 67 9.31 16.95 11.82
CA LYS A 67 8.74 18.11 11.11
C LYS A 67 7.61 18.80 11.87
N GLY A 68 7.32 18.39 13.10
CA GLY A 68 6.26 18.97 13.93
C GLY A 68 4.85 18.66 13.42
N LYS A 69 4.68 17.57 12.68
CA LYS A 69 3.41 17.14 12.07
C LYS A 69 3.07 15.68 12.42
N PRO A 70 2.89 15.33 13.70
CA PRO A 70 2.64 13.95 14.10
C PRO A 70 1.39 13.37 13.41
N VAL A 71 1.48 12.13 12.95
CA VAL A 71 0.40 11.42 12.25
C VAL A 71 -0.15 10.36 13.18
N ARG A 72 -1.29 10.65 13.80
CA ARG A 72 -1.89 9.79 14.85
C ARG A 72 -2.30 8.42 14.31
N GLU A 73 -2.71 8.38 13.04
CA GLU A 73 -3.11 7.18 12.32
C GLU A 73 -2.01 6.12 12.29
N LEU A 74 -0.74 6.52 12.25
CA LEU A 74 0.40 5.58 12.30
C LEU A 74 0.62 4.96 13.68
N SER A 75 -0.19 5.32 14.68
CA SER A 75 -0.20 4.71 16.01
C SER A 75 -1.53 4.04 16.35
N ASP A 76 -2.50 4.07 15.43
CA ASP A 76 -3.80 3.43 15.59
C ASP A 76 -3.75 2.03 14.96
N SER A 77 -3.84 1.00 15.81
CA SER A 77 -3.78 -0.40 15.36
C SER A 77 -4.90 -0.74 14.38
N LYS A 78 -6.10 -0.17 14.56
CA LYS A 78 -7.23 -0.40 13.64
C LYS A 78 -6.95 0.21 12.28
N TRP A 79 -6.39 1.42 12.27
CA TRP A 79 -6.01 2.09 11.02
C TRP A 79 -4.88 1.33 10.30
N LEU A 80 -3.92 0.79 11.05
CA LEU A 80 -2.86 -0.06 10.49
C LEU A 80 -3.43 -1.34 9.89
N CYS A 81 -4.39 -2.00 10.54
CA CYS A 81 -5.11 -3.14 9.95
C CYS A 81 -5.82 -2.76 8.64
N ASP A 82 -6.49 -1.60 8.60
CA ASP A 82 -7.13 -1.10 7.38
C ASP A 82 -6.08 -0.83 6.27
N LEU A 83 -4.91 -0.27 6.62
CA LEU A 83 -3.81 -0.07 5.68
C LEU A 83 -3.29 -1.39 5.13
N VAL A 84 -3.05 -2.37 6.00
CA VAL A 84 -2.59 -3.71 5.60
C VAL A 84 -3.58 -4.39 4.66
N PHE A 85 -4.87 -4.34 4.98
CA PHE A 85 -5.92 -4.82 4.09
C PHE A 85 -5.88 -4.11 2.72
N MET A 86 -5.66 -2.78 2.71
CA MET A 86 -5.50 -2.02 1.47
C MET A 86 -4.29 -2.50 0.65
N VAL A 87 -3.16 -2.81 1.28
CA VAL A 87 -1.97 -3.35 0.60
C VAL A 87 -2.32 -4.67 -0.10
N ASP A 88 -2.93 -5.62 0.62
CA ASP A 88 -3.30 -6.92 0.08
C ASP A 88 -4.31 -6.81 -1.09
N ILE A 89 -5.39 -6.04 -0.93
CA ILE A 89 -6.41 -5.94 -1.99
C ILE A 89 -5.88 -5.20 -3.23
N THR A 90 -5.01 -4.20 -3.05
CA THR A 90 -4.43 -3.45 -4.18
C THR A 90 -3.43 -4.28 -4.97
N LYS A 91 -2.71 -5.22 -4.33
CA LYS A 91 -1.91 -6.24 -5.04
C LYS A 91 -2.78 -7.06 -6.00
N TYR A 92 -3.92 -7.57 -5.53
CA TYR A 92 -4.82 -8.36 -6.39
C TYR A 92 -5.46 -7.54 -7.52
N LEU A 93 -5.81 -6.28 -7.26
CA LEU A 93 -6.29 -5.36 -8.30
C LEU A 93 -5.22 -5.05 -9.34
N SER A 94 -3.97 -4.88 -8.91
CA SER A 94 -2.81 -4.69 -9.79
C SER A 94 -2.62 -5.90 -10.71
N GLU A 95 -2.66 -7.12 -10.18
CA GLU A 95 -2.59 -8.36 -10.97
C GLU A 95 -3.73 -8.48 -11.98
N LEU A 96 -4.97 -8.13 -11.59
CA LEU A 96 -6.10 -8.10 -12.52
C LEU A 96 -5.83 -7.07 -13.63
N ASN A 97 -5.39 -5.87 -13.28
CA ASN A 97 -5.13 -4.81 -14.24
C ASN A 97 -4.07 -5.23 -15.28
N ILE A 98 -2.99 -5.90 -14.87
CA ILE A 98 -1.98 -6.45 -15.80
C ILE A 98 -2.63 -7.41 -16.80
N LYS A 99 -3.49 -8.32 -16.32
CA LYS A 99 -4.20 -9.28 -17.18
C LYS A 99 -5.14 -8.59 -18.18
N LEU A 100 -5.74 -7.48 -17.78
CA LEU A 100 -6.65 -6.71 -18.65
C LEU A 100 -5.91 -5.84 -19.68
N GLN A 101 -4.70 -5.36 -19.35
CA GLN A 101 -3.90 -4.50 -20.21
C GLN A 101 -2.93 -5.26 -21.14
N GLY A 102 -2.87 -6.59 -21.04
CA GLY A 102 -2.00 -7.41 -21.88
C GLY A 102 -2.33 -7.22 -23.38
N PRO A 103 -1.32 -7.28 -24.28
CA PRO A 103 -1.58 -7.18 -25.71
C PRO A 103 -2.42 -8.37 -26.22
N ASN A 104 -3.17 -8.15 -27.30
CA ASN A 104 -3.91 -9.19 -28.04
C ASN A 104 -4.92 -10.02 -27.21
N GLN A 105 -5.61 -9.40 -26.25
CA GLN A 105 -6.65 -10.08 -25.47
C GLN A 105 -7.98 -10.16 -26.24
N LEU A 106 -8.59 -11.34 -26.29
CA LEU A 106 -9.98 -11.48 -26.75
C LEU A 106 -10.94 -10.94 -25.69
N LEU A 107 -12.07 -10.36 -26.13
CA LEU A 107 -13.12 -9.87 -25.24
C LEU A 107 -13.63 -10.95 -24.26
N SER A 108 -13.73 -12.20 -24.72
CA SER A 108 -14.12 -13.33 -23.89
C SER A 108 -13.14 -13.58 -22.73
N PHE A 109 -11.82 -13.44 -22.96
CA PHE A 109 -10.81 -13.56 -21.91
C PHE A 109 -10.87 -12.41 -20.92
N LEU A 110 -11.04 -11.17 -21.40
CA LEU A 110 -11.20 -10.00 -20.53
C LEU A 110 -12.42 -10.16 -19.61
N LEU A 111 -13.56 -10.56 -20.18
CA LEU A 111 -14.78 -10.80 -19.41
C LEU A 111 -14.61 -11.94 -18.39
N SER A 112 -13.92 -13.02 -18.78
CA SER A 112 -13.63 -14.14 -17.90
C SER A 112 -12.73 -13.72 -16.72
N ASN A 113 -11.71 -12.89 -16.96
CA ASN A 113 -10.83 -12.38 -15.91
C ASN A 113 -11.60 -11.53 -14.89
N VAL A 114 -12.48 -10.63 -15.35
CA VAL A 114 -13.32 -9.81 -14.47
C VAL A 114 -14.29 -10.67 -13.66
N LYS A 115 -15.01 -11.59 -14.30
CA LYS A 115 -15.95 -12.50 -13.62
C LYS A 115 -15.25 -13.40 -12.59
N SER A 116 -14.07 -13.92 -12.93
CA SER A 116 -13.26 -14.71 -12.01
C SER A 116 -12.85 -13.89 -10.79
N PHE A 117 -12.44 -12.63 -10.99
CA PHE A 117 -12.09 -11.73 -9.91
C PHE A 117 -13.29 -11.39 -9.02
N GLU A 118 -14.45 -11.12 -9.61
CA GLU A 118 -15.69 -10.93 -8.85
C GLU A 118 -16.02 -12.15 -7.98
N GLY A 119 -15.86 -13.37 -8.51
CA GLY A 119 -16.00 -14.60 -7.74
C GLY A 119 -15.04 -14.68 -6.56
N LYS A 120 -13.77 -14.28 -6.73
CA LYS A 120 -12.79 -14.19 -5.65
C LYS A 120 -13.21 -13.18 -4.58
N LEU A 121 -13.66 -11.99 -4.95
CA LEU A 121 -14.13 -10.98 -4.00
C LEU A 121 -15.29 -11.51 -3.13
N ARG A 122 -16.24 -12.22 -3.74
CA ARG A 122 -17.35 -12.84 -3.00
C ARG A 122 -16.86 -13.92 -2.03
N LEU A 123 -15.92 -14.76 -2.47
CA LEU A 123 -15.30 -15.78 -1.62
C LEU A 123 -14.56 -15.15 -0.43
N TRP A 124 -13.68 -14.18 -0.70
CA TRP A 124 -12.89 -13.50 0.32
C TRP A 124 -13.75 -12.79 1.35
N LYS A 125 -14.87 -12.17 0.92
CA LYS A 125 -15.83 -11.58 1.85
C LYS A 125 -16.36 -12.61 2.86
N VAL A 126 -16.79 -13.78 2.39
CA VAL A 126 -17.30 -14.86 3.24
C VAL A 126 -16.22 -15.41 4.17
N GLN A 127 -14.97 -15.48 3.70
CA GLN A 127 -13.84 -15.92 4.51
C GLN A 127 -13.49 -14.91 5.61
N LEU A 128 -13.44 -13.62 5.28
CA LEU A 128 -13.20 -12.55 6.26
C LEU A 128 -14.30 -12.49 7.34
N GLU A 129 -15.56 -12.71 6.97
CA GLU A 129 -16.67 -12.84 7.94
C GLU A 129 -16.49 -14.02 8.91
N ARG A 130 -15.68 -15.02 8.54
CA ARG A 130 -15.31 -16.18 9.36
C ARG A 130 -13.93 -16.04 10.02
N ASN A 131 -13.30 -14.88 9.93
CA ASN A 131 -11.90 -14.64 10.32
C ASN A 131 -10.87 -15.55 9.61
N ASP A 132 -11.19 -16.05 8.42
CA ASP A 132 -10.24 -16.73 7.54
C ASP A 132 -9.54 -15.69 6.66
N MET A 133 -8.25 -15.48 6.93
CA MET A 133 -7.41 -14.47 6.25
C MET A 133 -6.38 -15.10 5.32
N VAL A 134 -6.53 -16.37 4.90
CA VAL A 134 -5.54 -17.11 4.10
C VAL A 134 -5.13 -16.42 2.77
N HIS A 135 -5.96 -15.51 2.26
CA HIS A 135 -5.69 -14.72 1.07
C HIS A 135 -5.17 -13.30 1.35
N PHE A 136 -5.01 -12.92 2.61
CA PHE A 136 -4.54 -11.60 3.04
C PHE A 136 -3.27 -11.81 3.88
N LEU A 137 -2.17 -12.15 3.21
CA LEU A 137 -0.94 -12.59 3.86
C LEU A 137 -0.35 -11.51 4.77
N ILE A 138 -0.43 -10.23 4.38
CA ILE A 138 0.09 -9.15 5.21
C ILE A 138 -0.84 -8.94 6.40
N LEU A 139 -2.16 -9.13 6.22
CA LEU A 139 -3.13 -9.08 7.32
C LEU A 139 -2.98 -10.24 8.30
N GLU A 140 -2.54 -11.41 7.81
CA GLU A 140 -2.27 -12.59 8.63
C GLU A 140 -0.95 -12.46 9.42
N MET A 141 0.00 -11.64 8.98
CA MET A 141 1.25 -11.44 9.70
C MET A 141 0.98 -10.80 11.07
N PRO A 142 1.40 -11.43 12.18
CA PRO A 142 1.39 -10.76 13.48
C PRO A 142 2.28 -9.52 13.35
N SER A 143 1.78 -8.38 13.83
CA SER A 143 2.52 -7.13 13.87
C SER A 143 3.85 -7.38 14.59
N THR A 144 4.94 -7.60 13.85
CA THR A 144 6.28 -7.66 14.42
C THR A 144 6.65 -6.24 14.75
N ASP A 145 6.21 -5.77 15.92
CA ASP A 145 6.71 -4.58 16.60
C ASP A 145 6.36 -4.74 18.09
N THR A 146 7.31 -5.30 18.85
CA THR A 146 7.48 -5.02 20.29
C THR A 146 8.72 -4.14 20.41
#